data_AF-A0A1G3C4U8-F1
#
_entry.id   AF-A0A1G3C4U8-F1
#
_cell.length_a   1.000
_cell.length_b   1.000
_cell.length_c   1.000
_cell.angle_alpha   90.00
_cell.angle_beta   90.00
_cell.angle_gamma   90.00
#
_symmetry.space_group_name_H-M   'P 1'
#
loop_
_entity.id
_entity.type
_entity.pdbx_description
1 polymer ?
#
loop_
_entity_poly.entity_id
_entity_poly.type
_entity_poly.pdbx_seq_one_letter_code
_entity_poly.pdbx_strand_id
1 'polypeptide(L)'
;MDSFLLTKNYRYIVILVAIFLFGLMVYMPVPEGLTDDGKKALAIFVICVVFWTSQVIPLMITSLLAIILFPLMGVLSADKTYSLFGNQAVFFILGAFILASSVTRTGLSNRIALIFLKWFGHSPKILLLGVITLSAFLSFWMSEHAVAAMMFPIVVAISASLELKPTKSNYGKALFLGMAWGCVIGGVATFLGGARAPLAVGILRDATGESIDFIKWALAALPTVISLLAVTYLLLIILFPAEIKDVKRARILLINRTACIGKMKRDEWSIGILMIGTIFSWICFGERFGLANIALAAVVIAFVFKLLRWKEVEEDVNWGLIL
;
A
#
# COMPACT_ATOMS: atom_id res chain seq x y z
N MET A 1 -2.62 7.58 16.66
CA MET A 1 -3.95 6.94 16.63
C MET A 1 -3.85 5.74 17.54
N ASP A 2 -3.89 5.97 18.85
CA ASP A 2 -3.91 4.90 19.85
C ASP A 2 -5.20 4.13 19.63
N SER A 3 -5.09 2.83 19.34
CA SER A 3 -6.26 2.02 19.03
C SER A 3 -7.19 2.03 20.25
N PHE A 4 -8.42 2.45 20.01
CA PHE A 4 -9.55 2.52 20.95
C PHE A 4 -9.86 1.17 21.65
N LEU A 5 -9.11 0.09 21.36
CA LEU A 5 -9.36 -1.27 21.81
C LEU A 5 -8.40 -1.80 22.88
N LEU A 6 -7.30 -1.11 23.20
CA LEU A 6 -6.32 -1.61 24.19
C LEU A 6 -6.37 -0.80 25.48
N THR A 7 -7.38 -1.05 26.31
CA THR A 7 -7.19 -0.82 27.75
C THR A 7 -6.00 -1.67 28.20
N LYS A 8 -5.19 -1.16 29.14
CA LYS A 8 -3.98 -1.84 29.64
C LYS A 8 -4.27 -3.29 30.04
N ASN A 9 -5.46 -3.57 30.56
CA ASN A 9 -5.90 -4.91 30.96
C ASN A 9 -6.21 -5.85 29.78
N TYR A 10 -6.85 -5.37 28.71
CA TYR A 10 -7.13 -6.18 27.51
C TYR A 10 -5.83 -6.69 26.88
N ARG A 11 -4.79 -5.85 26.86
CA ARG A 11 -3.47 -6.22 26.34
C ARG A 11 -2.88 -7.45 27.04
N TYR A 12 -2.90 -7.47 28.37
CA TYR A 12 -2.36 -8.60 29.13
C TYR A 12 -3.21 -9.85 28.97
N ILE A 13 -4.54 -9.73 28.90
CA ILE A 13 -5.44 -10.86 28.69
C ILE A 13 -5.14 -11.53 27.35
N VAL A 14 -5.03 -10.76 26.25
CA VAL A 14 -4.71 -11.31 24.92
C VAL A 14 -3.36 -12.02 24.92
N ILE A 15 -2.34 -11.43 25.55
CA ILE A 15 -1.01 -12.05 25.66
C ILE A 15 -1.08 -13.36 26.44
N LEU A 16 -1.78 -13.38 27.59
CA LEU A 16 -1.95 -14.59 28.40
C LEU A 16 -2.69 -15.69 27.63
N VAL A 17 -3.76 -15.33 26.91
CA VAL A 17 -4.51 -16.26 26.06
C VAL A 17 -3.62 -16.81 24.95
N ALA A 18 -2.83 -15.98 24.28
CA ALA A 18 -1.90 -16.43 23.24
C ALA A 18 -0.82 -17.39 23.78
N ILE A 19 -0.22 -17.08 24.93
CA ILE A 19 0.76 -17.94 25.60
C ILE A 19 0.12 -19.27 26.01
N PHE A 20 -1.10 -19.22 26.56
CA PHE A 20 -1.85 -20.42 26.93
C PHE A 20 -2.17 -21.30 25.72
N LEU A 21 -2.69 -20.72 24.64
CA LEU A 21 -2.97 -21.44 23.39
C LEU A 21 -1.71 -22.05 22.79
N PHE A 22 -0.60 -21.32 22.80
CA PHE A 22 0.68 -21.82 22.33
C PHE A 22 1.16 -23.02 23.13
N GLY A 23 1.19 -22.90 24.46
CA GLY A 23 1.56 -23.99 25.34
C GLY A 23 0.66 -25.21 25.12
N LEU A 24 -0.66 -24.99 25.06
CA LEU A 24 -1.62 -26.04 24.80
C LEU A 24 -1.34 -26.77 23.48
N MET A 25 -1.10 -26.06 22.39
CA MET A 25 -0.83 -26.67 21.08
C MET A 25 0.51 -27.40 21.03
N VAL A 26 1.54 -26.90 21.72
CA VAL A 26 2.86 -27.54 21.76
C VAL A 26 2.80 -28.86 22.56
N TYR A 27 2.12 -28.87 23.70
CA TYR A 27 2.02 -30.05 24.58
C TYR A 27 0.92 -31.04 24.18
N MET A 28 0.01 -30.68 23.28
CA MET A 28 -0.99 -31.60 22.74
C MET A 28 -0.31 -32.74 21.95
N PRO A 29 -0.86 -33.97 21.97
CA PRO A 29 -0.41 -35.05 21.09
C PRO A 29 -0.42 -34.60 19.63
N VAL A 30 0.56 -35.09 18.88
CA VAL A 30 0.69 -34.77 17.45
C VAL A 30 -0.53 -35.32 16.70
N PRO A 31 -1.31 -34.47 16.00
CA PRO A 31 -2.43 -34.93 15.19
C PRO A 31 -1.98 -35.91 14.11
N GLU A 32 -2.83 -36.89 13.77
CA GLU A 32 -2.55 -37.83 12.70
C GLU A 32 -2.26 -37.10 11.38
N GLY A 33 -1.19 -37.52 10.69
CA GLY A 33 -0.75 -36.92 9.42
C GLY A 33 0.13 -35.66 9.56
N LEU A 34 0.42 -35.18 10.77
CA LEU A 34 1.28 -34.03 11.01
C LEU A 34 2.63 -34.43 11.63
N THR A 35 3.70 -33.74 11.25
CA THR A 35 5.00 -33.87 11.93
C THR A 35 5.03 -33.02 13.20
N ASP A 36 5.92 -33.33 14.15
CA ASP A 36 6.09 -32.50 15.36
C ASP A 36 6.52 -31.06 14.99
N ASP A 37 7.39 -30.92 13.99
CA ASP A 37 7.79 -29.61 13.45
C ASP A 37 6.60 -28.86 12.84
N GLY A 38 5.74 -29.56 12.10
CA GLY A 38 4.51 -29.00 11.52
C GLY A 38 3.53 -28.52 12.60
N LYS A 39 3.37 -29.29 13.69
CA LYS A 39 2.56 -28.89 14.85
C LYS A 39 3.10 -27.61 15.51
N LYS A 40 4.42 -27.56 15.74
CA LYS A 40 5.08 -26.39 16.34
C LYS A 40 4.98 -25.16 15.42
N ALA A 41 5.17 -25.32 14.12
CA ALA A 41 4.97 -24.25 13.14
C ALA A 41 3.54 -23.71 13.17
N LEU A 42 2.54 -24.60 13.25
CA LEU A 42 1.13 -24.21 13.37
C LEU A 42 0.86 -23.46 14.67
N ALA A 43 1.44 -23.89 15.79
CA ALA A 43 1.32 -23.20 17.08
C ALA A 43 1.90 -21.77 17.01
N ILE A 44 3.06 -21.59 16.38
CA ILE A 44 3.66 -20.27 16.12
C ILE A 44 2.72 -19.41 15.25
N PHE A 45 2.17 -19.99 14.18
CA PHE A 45 1.25 -19.30 13.27
C PHE A 45 -0.03 -18.84 13.99
N VAL A 46 -0.61 -19.68 14.86
CA VAL A 46 -1.81 -19.32 15.64
C VAL A 46 -1.54 -18.12 16.55
N ILE A 47 -0.39 -18.04 17.24
CA ILE A 47 -0.04 -16.84 18.00
C ILE A 47 0.02 -15.62 17.08
N CYS A 48 0.67 -15.76 15.91
CA CYS A 48 0.80 -14.66 14.96
C CYS A 48 -0.57 -14.13 14.52
N VAL A 49 -1.51 -15.03 14.20
CA VAL A 49 -2.89 -14.68 13.86
C VAL A 49 -3.59 -13.97 15.02
N VAL A 50 -3.47 -14.46 16.26
CA VAL A 50 -4.05 -13.80 17.44
C VAL A 50 -3.47 -12.40 17.61
N PHE A 51 -2.15 -12.22 17.47
CA PHE A 51 -1.49 -10.92 17.65
C PHE A 51 -1.78 -9.95 16.51
N TRP A 52 -1.82 -10.41 15.26
CA TRP A 52 -2.17 -9.59 14.10
C TRP A 52 -3.62 -9.13 14.11
N THR A 53 -4.55 -10.01 14.49
CA THR A 53 -5.99 -9.69 14.55
C THR A 53 -6.34 -8.80 15.75
N SER A 54 -5.74 -9.04 16.91
CA SER A 54 -5.94 -8.21 18.11
C SER A 54 -5.17 -6.89 18.09
N GLN A 55 -4.13 -6.80 17.25
CA GLN A 55 -3.18 -5.66 17.20
C GLN A 55 -2.57 -5.34 18.57
N VAL A 56 -2.40 -6.35 19.43
CA VAL A 56 -1.89 -6.21 20.81
C VAL A 56 -0.44 -5.70 20.87
N ILE A 57 0.33 -6.02 19.84
CA ILE A 57 1.65 -5.49 19.51
C ILE A 57 1.69 -5.15 18.00
N PRO A 58 2.60 -4.27 17.55
CA PRO A 58 2.67 -3.91 16.13
C PRO A 58 2.93 -5.13 15.24
N LEU A 59 2.34 -5.14 14.03
CA LEU A 59 2.37 -6.27 13.09
C LEU A 59 3.79 -6.83 12.87
N MET A 60 4.75 -5.93 12.68
CA MET A 60 6.17 -6.23 12.44
C MET A 60 6.84 -6.90 13.63
N ILE A 61 6.45 -6.51 14.85
CA ILE A 61 6.99 -7.11 16.08
C ILE A 61 6.47 -8.53 16.24
N THR A 62 5.22 -8.79 15.81
CA THR A 62 4.70 -10.16 15.71
C THR A 62 5.49 -10.98 14.68
N SER A 63 5.83 -10.42 13.52
CA SER A 63 6.69 -11.10 12.53
C SER A 63 8.06 -11.45 13.13
N LEU A 64 8.73 -10.50 13.79
CA LEU A 64 10.01 -10.72 14.50
C LEU A 64 9.90 -11.80 15.58
N LEU A 65 8.79 -11.82 16.33
CA LEU A 65 8.53 -12.89 17.30
C LEU A 65 8.47 -14.25 16.61
N ALA A 66 7.79 -14.37 15.47
CA ALA A 66 7.73 -15.63 14.72
C ALA A 66 9.14 -16.11 14.35
N ILE A 67 9.98 -15.22 13.81
CA ILE A 67 11.37 -15.52 13.41
C ILE A 67 12.22 -16.00 14.58
N ILE A 68 11.99 -15.47 15.78
CA ILE A 68 12.67 -15.93 16.99
C ILE A 68 12.15 -17.31 17.42
N LEU A 69 10.84 -17.54 17.33
CA LEU A 69 10.22 -18.78 17.81
C LEU A 69 10.57 -20.00 16.95
N PHE A 70 10.73 -19.86 15.62
CA PHE A 70 11.08 -20.98 14.74
C PHE A 70 12.35 -21.75 15.19
N PRO A 71 13.52 -21.09 15.38
CA PRO A 71 14.73 -21.74 15.84
C PRO A 71 14.68 -22.14 17.31
N LEU A 72 14.03 -21.36 18.19
CA LEU A 72 13.87 -21.74 19.60
C LEU A 72 13.06 -23.03 19.78
N MET A 73 12.09 -23.26 18.90
CA MET A 73 11.25 -24.47 18.92
C MET A 73 11.89 -25.65 18.16
N GLY A 74 13.06 -25.44 17.55
CA GLY A 74 13.77 -26.45 16.76
C GLY A 74 13.12 -26.75 15.41
N VAL A 75 12.19 -25.92 14.93
CA VAL A 75 11.43 -26.15 13.69
C VAL A 75 12.30 -25.87 12.45
N LEU A 76 13.12 -24.82 12.49
CA LEU A 76 14.09 -24.48 11.46
C LEU A 76 15.39 -24.04 12.13
N SER A 77 16.53 -24.25 11.48
CA SER A 77 17.77 -23.64 11.95
C SER A 77 17.70 -22.11 11.85
N ALA A 78 18.47 -21.41 12.68
CA ALA A 78 18.53 -19.95 12.63
C ALA A 78 18.92 -19.45 11.22
N ASP A 79 19.94 -20.06 10.60
CA ASP A 79 20.39 -19.71 9.25
C ASP A 79 19.29 -19.85 8.20
N LYS A 80 18.52 -20.95 8.25
CA LYS A 80 17.38 -21.18 7.35
C LYS A 80 16.23 -20.21 7.62
N THR A 81 16.02 -19.83 8.87
CA THR A 81 14.95 -18.90 9.23
C THR A 81 15.27 -17.50 8.72
N TYR A 82 16.50 -17.02 8.92
CA TYR A 82 16.92 -15.69 8.48
C TYR A 82 17.04 -15.59 6.96
N SER A 83 17.42 -16.67 6.26
CA SER A 83 17.54 -16.64 4.80
C SER A 83 16.20 -16.40 4.08
N LEU A 84 15.06 -16.64 4.73
CA LEU A 84 13.73 -16.39 4.18
C LEU A 84 13.46 -14.90 3.91
N PHE A 85 14.19 -13.99 4.58
CA PHE A 85 14.16 -12.55 4.25
C PHE A 85 14.79 -12.22 2.91
N GLY A 86 15.66 -13.09 2.40
CA GLY A 86 16.36 -12.91 1.14
C GLY A 86 15.53 -13.26 -0.09
N ASN A 87 14.20 -13.41 0.02
CA ASN A 87 13.37 -13.82 -1.11
C ASN A 87 13.21 -12.71 -2.16
N GLN A 88 12.90 -13.10 -3.40
CA GLN A 88 12.81 -12.16 -4.52
C GLN A 88 11.66 -11.14 -4.34
N ALA A 89 10.56 -11.52 -3.68
CA ALA A 89 9.43 -10.64 -3.46
C ALA A 89 9.80 -9.47 -2.54
N VAL A 90 10.55 -9.72 -1.45
CA VAL A 90 11.03 -8.70 -0.51
C VAL A 90 11.89 -7.65 -1.23
N PHE A 91 12.87 -8.08 -2.02
CA PHE A 91 13.73 -7.15 -2.78
C PHE A 91 12.97 -6.37 -3.86
N PHE A 92 11.97 -7.00 -4.50
CA PHE A 92 11.11 -6.29 -5.43
C PHE A 92 10.29 -5.20 -4.72
N ILE A 93 9.66 -5.52 -3.57
CA ILE A 93 8.87 -4.57 -2.77
C ILE A 93 9.75 -3.40 -2.33
N LEU A 94 10.97 -3.67 -1.85
CA LEU A 94 11.95 -2.66 -1.48
C LEU A 94 12.24 -1.71 -2.66
N GLY A 95 12.60 -2.25 -3.83
CA GLY A 95 12.88 -1.44 -5.02
C GLY A 95 11.69 -0.61 -5.48
N ALA A 96 10.50 -1.22 -5.53
CA ALA A 96 9.25 -0.56 -5.91
C ALA A 96 8.90 0.61 -4.97
N PHE A 97 9.05 0.43 -3.65
CA PHE A 97 8.76 1.49 -2.68
C PHE A 97 9.77 2.63 -2.73
N ILE A 98 11.06 2.35 -2.94
CA ILE A 98 12.06 3.40 -3.13
C ILE A 98 11.77 4.23 -4.39
N LEU A 99 11.43 3.56 -5.50
CA LEU A 99 11.02 4.25 -6.73
C LEU A 99 9.75 5.09 -6.51
N ALA A 100 8.75 4.55 -5.83
CA ALA A 100 7.53 5.29 -5.48
C ALA A 100 7.80 6.53 -4.60
N SER A 101 8.74 6.43 -3.65
CA SER A 101 9.20 7.56 -2.84
C SER A 101 9.80 8.66 -3.73
N SER A 102 10.65 8.32 -4.70
CA SER A 102 11.23 9.31 -5.61
C SER A 102 10.20 10.05 -6.48
N VAL A 103 9.16 9.37 -6.94
CA VAL A 103 8.04 10.02 -7.67
C VAL A 103 7.31 11.02 -6.77
N THR A 104 7.21 10.72 -5.47
CA THR A 104 6.57 11.60 -4.49
C THR A 104 7.46 12.80 -4.15
N ARG A 105 8.74 12.56 -3.86
CA ARG A 105 9.71 13.59 -3.43
C ARG A 105 10.03 14.60 -4.51
N THR A 106 10.08 14.19 -5.78
CA THR A 106 10.24 15.11 -6.92
C THR A 106 9.03 16.03 -7.14
N GLY A 107 7.86 15.70 -6.57
CA GLY A 107 6.62 16.46 -6.73
C GLY A 107 5.83 16.11 -8.01
N LEU A 108 6.29 15.12 -8.79
CA LEU A 108 5.60 14.67 -10.00
C LEU A 108 4.17 14.19 -9.69
N SER A 109 4.00 13.40 -8.62
CA SER A 109 2.70 12.91 -8.18
C SER A 109 1.71 14.03 -7.86
N ASN A 110 2.17 15.06 -7.12
CA ASN A 110 1.35 16.22 -6.77
C ASN A 110 0.96 17.05 -8.00
N ARG A 111 1.89 17.20 -8.97
CA ARG A 111 1.58 17.85 -10.26
C ARG A 111 0.49 17.09 -11.00
N ILE A 112 0.62 15.77 -11.14
CA ILE A 112 -0.38 14.92 -11.80
C ILE A 112 -1.73 15.07 -11.10
N ALA A 113 -1.77 15.01 -9.77
CA ALA A 113 -2.98 15.13 -8.98
C ALA A 113 -3.73 16.46 -9.24
N LEU A 114 -3.02 17.59 -9.19
CA LEU A 114 -3.61 18.92 -9.41
C LEU A 114 -4.11 19.10 -10.85
N ILE A 115 -3.32 18.66 -11.85
CA ILE A 115 -3.68 18.73 -13.27
C ILE A 115 -4.88 17.84 -13.58
N PHE A 116 -5.01 16.69 -12.92
CA PHE A 116 -6.15 15.80 -13.12
C PHE A 116 -7.42 16.38 -12.50
N LEU A 117 -7.38 16.81 -11.23
CA LEU A 117 -8.58 17.27 -10.53
C LEU A 117 -9.19 18.55 -11.10
N LYS A 118 -8.41 19.43 -11.75
CA LYS A 118 -8.98 20.62 -12.40
C LYS A 118 -10.01 20.28 -13.50
N TRP A 119 -9.97 19.07 -14.06
CA TRP A 119 -10.94 18.60 -15.05
C TRP A 119 -12.27 18.14 -14.42
N PHE A 120 -12.28 17.79 -13.13
CA PHE A 120 -13.44 17.19 -12.45
C PHE A 120 -14.27 18.19 -11.62
N GLY A 121 -14.08 19.50 -11.80
CA GLY A 121 -14.68 20.54 -10.96
C GLY A 121 -16.03 21.12 -11.41
N HIS A 122 -16.88 20.36 -12.11
CA HIS A 122 -18.12 20.88 -12.70
C HIS A 122 -19.39 20.60 -11.89
N SER A 123 -19.41 19.51 -11.11
CA SER A 123 -20.52 19.17 -10.22
C SER A 123 -20.00 18.37 -9.02
N PRO A 124 -20.73 18.32 -7.89
CA PRO A 124 -20.33 17.51 -6.73
C PRO A 124 -20.09 16.03 -7.08
N LYS A 125 -20.95 15.45 -7.93
CA LYS A 125 -20.83 14.04 -8.35
C LYS A 125 -19.56 13.80 -9.17
N ILE A 126 -19.26 14.70 -10.11
CA ILE A 126 -18.06 14.58 -10.97
C ILE A 126 -16.79 14.80 -10.14
N LEU A 127 -16.80 15.73 -9.18
CA LEU A 127 -15.65 15.97 -8.32
C LEU A 127 -15.38 14.77 -7.41
N LEU A 128 -16.41 14.17 -6.82
CA LEU A 128 -16.29 12.93 -6.06
C LEU A 128 -15.71 11.79 -6.91
N LEU A 129 -16.23 11.61 -8.13
CA LEU A 129 -15.70 10.62 -9.07
C LEU A 129 -14.22 10.89 -9.39
N GLY A 130 -13.86 12.15 -9.60
CA GLY A 130 -12.48 12.58 -9.84
C GLY A 130 -11.55 12.27 -8.66
N VAL A 131 -12.00 12.47 -7.42
CA VAL A 131 -11.24 12.12 -6.22
C VAL A 131 -11.03 10.60 -6.12
N ILE A 132 -12.09 9.81 -6.30
CA ILE A 132 -12.01 8.33 -6.23
C ILE A 132 -11.06 7.79 -7.31
N THR A 133 -11.30 8.19 -8.56
CA THR A 133 -10.55 7.65 -9.71
C THR A 133 -9.10 8.15 -9.73
N LEU A 134 -8.84 9.39 -9.31
CA LEU A 134 -7.47 9.87 -9.18
C LEU A 134 -6.71 9.14 -8.07
N SER A 135 -7.32 8.98 -6.89
CA SER A 135 -6.71 8.22 -5.80
C SER A 135 -6.38 6.79 -6.26
N ALA A 136 -7.28 6.14 -6.98
CA ALA A 136 -7.01 4.82 -7.52
C ALA A 136 -5.89 4.82 -8.57
N PHE A 137 -5.95 5.75 -9.52
CA PHE A 137 -4.95 5.87 -10.59
C PHE A 137 -3.55 6.13 -10.03
N LEU A 138 -3.40 7.03 -9.06
CA LEU A 138 -2.11 7.28 -8.43
C LEU A 138 -1.61 6.04 -7.68
N SER A 139 -2.51 5.27 -7.05
CA SER A 139 -2.16 4.01 -6.40
C SER A 139 -1.74 2.91 -7.38
N PHE A 140 -1.87 3.08 -8.70
CA PHE A 140 -1.28 2.15 -9.66
C PHE A 140 0.24 2.30 -9.74
N TRP A 141 0.79 3.41 -9.25
CA TRP A 141 2.18 3.81 -9.49
C TRP A 141 2.98 4.04 -8.20
N MET A 142 2.30 4.13 -7.05
CA MET A 142 2.92 4.32 -5.74
C MET A 142 2.05 3.70 -4.65
N SER A 143 2.61 3.57 -3.45
CA SER A 143 1.92 2.96 -2.32
C SER A 143 0.64 3.70 -1.96
N GLU A 144 -0.41 2.94 -1.63
CA GLU A 144 -1.71 3.50 -1.20
C GLU A 144 -1.58 4.49 -0.03
N HIS A 145 -0.58 4.30 0.85
CA HIS A 145 -0.27 5.21 1.96
C HIS A 145 0.31 6.55 1.49
N ALA A 146 1.22 6.54 0.51
CA ALA A 146 1.79 7.76 -0.08
C ALA A 146 0.71 8.56 -0.81
N VAL A 147 -0.15 7.89 -1.58
CA VAL A 147 -1.29 8.55 -2.25
C VAL A 147 -2.21 9.18 -1.22
N ALA A 148 -2.58 8.46 -0.16
CA ALA A 148 -3.43 9.00 0.90
C ALA A 148 -2.80 10.22 1.57
N ALA A 149 -1.52 10.17 1.93
CA ALA A 149 -0.80 11.28 2.55
C ALA A 149 -0.75 12.54 1.66
N MET A 150 -0.61 12.36 0.35
CA MET A 150 -0.61 13.46 -0.63
C MET A 150 -2.03 13.98 -0.92
N MET A 151 -3.00 13.09 -1.11
CA MET A 151 -4.38 13.47 -1.45
C MET A 151 -5.11 14.10 -0.26
N PHE A 152 -4.78 13.69 0.97
CA PHE A 152 -5.42 14.20 2.18
C PHE A 152 -5.41 15.74 2.28
N PRO A 153 -4.26 16.45 2.20
CA PRO A 153 -4.25 17.90 2.22
C PRO A 153 -4.98 18.55 1.04
N ILE A 154 -5.04 17.87 -0.12
CA ILE A 154 -5.81 18.35 -1.28
C ILE A 154 -7.32 18.28 -0.99
N VAL A 155 -7.79 17.15 -0.46
CA VAL A 155 -9.20 16.94 -0.08
C VAL A 155 -9.62 17.83 1.09
N VAL A 156 -8.72 18.08 2.06
CA VAL A 156 -8.92 19.08 3.12
C VAL A 156 -9.10 20.47 2.52
N ALA A 157 -8.23 20.89 1.60
CA ALA A 157 -8.32 22.20 0.98
C ALA A 157 -9.61 22.37 0.14
N ILE A 158 -10.01 21.33 -0.60
CA ILE A 158 -11.29 21.27 -1.31
C ILE A 158 -12.45 21.45 -0.33
N SER A 159 -12.47 20.65 0.75
CA SER A 159 -13.54 20.68 1.75
C SER A 159 -13.65 22.03 2.45
N ALA A 160 -12.51 22.65 2.79
CA ALA A 160 -12.46 23.98 3.38
C ALA A 160 -12.98 25.06 2.41
N SER A 161 -12.62 25.00 1.11
CA SER A 161 -13.10 25.96 0.11
C SER A 161 -14.61 25.89 -0.15
N LEU A 162 -15.20 24.73 0.13
CA LEU A 162 -16.64 24.48 0.04
C LEU A 162 -17.37 24.70 1.38
N GLU A 163 -16.67 25.19 2.41
CA GLU A 163 -17.21 25.45 3.75
C GLU A 163 -17.90 24.23 4.39
N LEU A 164 -17.41 23.03 4.08
CA LEU A 164 -17.98 21.78 4.60
C LEU A 164 -17.66 21.64 6.10
N LYS A 165 -18.70 21.43 6.90
CA LYS A 165 -18.54 21.23 8.35
C LYS A 165 -17.88 19.87 8.64
N PRO A 166 -16.74 19.84 9.35
CA PRO A 166 -16.09 18.58 9.76
C PRO A 166 -17.08 17.66 10.47
N THR A 167 -17.00 16.36 10.16
CA THR A 167 -17.83 15.24 10.70
C THR A 167 -19.35 15.33 10.52
N LYS A 168 -19.90 16.49 10.13
CA LYS A 168 -21.33 16.73 9.91
C LYS A 168 -21.72 16.69 8.44
N SER A 169 -20.83 17.13 7.55
CA SER A 169 -21.09 17.17 6.10
C SER A 169 -21.14 15.77 5.48
N ASN A 170 -22.21 15.47 4.72
CA ASN A 170 -22.32 14.21 3.99
C ASN A 170 -21.33 14.19 2.81
N TYR A 171 -21.29 15.28 2.05
CA TYR A 171 -20.35 15.41 0.94
C TYR A 171 -18.89 15.38 1.42
N GLY A 172 -18.58 16.00 2.56
CA GLY A 172 -17.26 15.89 3.19
C GLY A 172 -16.89 14.44 3.50
N LYS A 173 -17.78 13.68 4.15
CA LYS A 173 -17.57 12.23 4.39
C LYS A 173 -17.35 11.48 3.08
N ALA A 174 -18.16 11.75 2.06
CA ALA A 174 -18.04 11.11 0.75
C ALA A 174 -16.68 11.37 0.11
N LEU A 175 -16.15 12.60 0.17
CA LEU A 175 -14.83 12.93 -0.38
C LEU A 175 -13.69 12.19 0.32
N PHE A 176 -13.66 12.19 1.66
CA PHE A 176 -12.61 11.51 2.41
C PHE A 176 -12.69 9.99 2.29
N LEU A 177 -13.90 9.41 2.33
CA LEU A 177 -14.11 7.98 2.10
C LEU A 177 -13.79 7.58 0.66
N GLY A 178 -14.17 8.41 -0.31
CA GLY A 178 -13.88 8.19 -1.72
C GLY A 178 -12.37 8.21 -2.00
N MET A 179 -11.65 9.14 -1.39
CA MET A 179 -10.19 9.15 -1.42
C MET A 179 -9.60 7.87 -0.79
N ALA A 180 -10.04 7.49 0.41
CA ALA A 180 -9.53 6.33 1.13
C ALA A 180 -9.76 5.02 0.35
N TRP A 181 -11.00 4.77 -0.08
CA TRP A 181 -11.35 3.58 -0.86
C TRP A 181 -10.70 3.59 -2.24
N GLY A 182 -10.61 4.75 -2.89
CA GLY A 182 -9.88 4.90 -4.14
C GLY A 182 -8.42 4.45 -3.99
N CYS A 183 -7.74 4.89 -2.93
CA CYS A 183 -6.34 4.49 -2.67
C CYS A 183 -6.20 2.98 -2.49
N VAL A 184 -7.06 2.36 -1.67
CA VAL A 184 -7.02 0.92 -1.35
C VAL A 184 -7.36 0.07 -2.56
N ILE A 185 -8.43 0.39 -3.28
CA ILE A 185 -8.86 -0.37 -4.46
C ILE A 185 -7.82 -0.24 -5.57
N GLY A 186 -7.29 0.96 -5.80
CA GLY A 186 -6.26 1.18 -6.80
C GLY A 186 -4.95 0.45 -6.49
N GLY A 187 -4.60 0.31 -5.21
CA GLY A 187 -3.37 -0.35 -4.78
C GLY A 187 -3.24 -1.82 -5.20
N VAL A 188 -4.36 -2.46 -5.59
CA VAL A 188 -4.42 -3.86 -6.05
C VAL A 188 -4.07 -4.00 -7.53
N ALA A 189 -4.22 -2.92 -8.32
CA ALA A 189 -4.16 -2.98 -9.78
C ALA A 189 -2.78 -3.38 -10.32
N THR A 190 -1.70 -2.99 -9.64
CA THR A 190 -0.32 -3.24 -10.08
C THR A 190 0.55 -3.65 -8.91
N PHE A 191 1.78 -4.09 -9.22
CA PHE A 191 2.79 -4.40 -8.22
C PHE A 191 3.34 -3.19 -7.45
N LEU A 192 3.09 -1.96 -7.91
CA LEU A 192 3.58 -0.73 -7.29
C LEU A 192 2.64 -0.20 -6.19
N GLY A 193 1.38 -0.60 -6.23
CA GLY A 193 0.35 -0.05 -5.35
C GLY A 193 0.39 -0.56 -3.91
N GLY A 194 0.82 -1.80 -3.72
CA GLY A 194 0.96 -2.40 -2.38
C GLY A 194 1.75 -3.69 -2.38
N ALA A 195 2.29 -4.05 -1.22
CA ALA A 195 3.17 -5.22 -1.03
C ALA A 195 2.46 -6.58 -1.25
N ARG A 196 1.13 -6.60 -1.19
CA ARG A 196 0.33 -7.84 -1.23
C ARG A 196 0.42 -8.56 -2.57
N ALA A 197 0.38 -7.80 -3.67
CA ALA A 197 0.41 -8.36 -5.02
C ALA A 197 1.77 -9.02 -5.35
N PRO A 198 2.92 -8.35 -5.15
CA PRO A 198 4.23 -8.99 -5.33
C PRO A 198 4.45 -10.19 -4.41
N LEU A 199 3.98 -10.10 -3.15
CA LEU A 199 4.07 -11.21 -2.20
C LEU A 199 3.28 -12.44 -2.69
N ALA A 200 2.04 -12.24 -3.14
CA ALA A 200 1.21 -13.32 -3.68
C ALA A 200 1.86 -14.00 -4.89
N VAL A 201 2.45 -13.23 -5.80
CA VAL A 201 3.18 -13.79 -6.95
C VAL A 201 4.46 -14.52 -6.53
N GLY A 202 5.16 -14.02 -5.51
CA GLY A 202 6.30 -14.72 -4.91
C GLY A 202 5.91 -16.08 -4.35
N ILE A 203 4.85 -16.12 -3.53
CA ILE A 203 4.32 -17.37 -2.95
C ILE A 203 3.86 -18.34 -4.05
N LEU A 204 3.16 -17.85 -5.07
CA LEU A 204 2.74 -18.67 -6.20
C LEU A 204 3.94 -19.33 -6.88
N ARG A 205 4.99 -18.56 -7.16
CA ARG A 205 6.20 -19.07 -7.79
C ARG A 205 6.92 -20.09 -6.93
N ASP A 206 7.02 -19.85 -5.63
CA ASP A 206 7.65 -20.79 -4.70
C ASP A 206 6.85 -22.10 -4.60
N ALA A 207 5.53 -22.04 -4.75
CA ALA A 207 4.64 -23.20 -4.63
C ALA A 207 4.48 -24.01 -5.93
N THR A 208 4.38 -23.35 -7.10
CA THR A 208 4.06 -24.01 -8.38
C THR A 208 5.17 -23.92 -9.42
N GLY A 209 6.18 -23.08 -9.19
CA GLY A 209 7.18 -22.71 -10.20
C GLY A 209 6.67 -21.72 -11.26
N GLU A 210 5.38 -21.39 -11.27
CA GLU A 210 4.81 -20.45 -12.23
C GLU A 210 5.04 -19.00 -11.80
N SER A 211 5.28 -18.12 -12.77
CA SER A 211 5.40 -16.69 -12.53
C SER A 211 4.32 -15.90 -13.26
N ILE A 212 3.85 -14.83 -12.62
CA ILE A 212 2.92 -13.88 -13.23
C ILE A 212 3.69 -12.60 -13.49
N ASP A 213 3.79 -12.22 -14.76
CA ASP A 213 4.40 -10.96 -15.16
C ASP A 213 3.51 -9.75 -14.79
N PHE A 214 4.08 -8.56 -14.94
CA PHE A 214 3.42 -7.30 -14.60
C PHE A 214 2.13 -7.05 -15.39
N ILE A 215 2.10 -7.36 -16.70
CA ILE A 215 0.94 -7.12 -17.56
C ILE A 215 -0.18 -8.11 -17.24
N LYS A 216 0.17 -9.38 -17.12
CA LYS A 216 -0.78 -10.45 -16.80
C LYS A 216 -1.47 -10.17 -15.47
N TRP A 217 -0.72 -9.73 -14.46
CA TRP A 217 -1.31 -9.27 -13.20
C TRP A 217 -2.25 -8.08 -13.42
N ALA A 218 -1.77 -7.01 -14.07
CA ALA A 218 -2.53 -5.79 -14.23
C ALA A 218 -3.84 -6.02 -15.00
N LEU A 219 -3.81 -6.78 -16.10
CA LEU A 219 -4.99 -7.13 -16.88
C LEU A 219 -5.97 -8.00 -16.09
N ALA A 220 -5.50 -8.90 -15.24
CA ALA A 220 -6.35 -9.71 -14.38
C ALA A 220 -7.00 -8.88 -13.25
N ALA A 221 -6.26 -7.94 -12.67
CA ALA A 221 -6.73 -7.11 -11.56
C ALA A 221 -7.67 -5.97 -12.00
N LEU A 222 -7.42 -5.36 -13.17
CA LEU A 222 -8.15 -4.18 -13.64
C LEU A 222 -9.67 -4.32 -13.70
N PRO A 223 -10.27 -5.43 -14.21
CA PRO A 223 -11.71 -5.61 -14.21
C PRO A 223 -12.33 -5.56 -12.81
N THR A 224 -11.67 -6.19 -11.83
CA THR A 224 -12.09 -6.16 -10.43
C THR A 224 -11.96 -4.76 -9.83
N VAL A 225 -10.85 -4.07 -10.10
CA VAL A 225 -10.61 -2.69 -9.66
C VAL A 225 -11.69 -1.75 -10.21
N ILE A 226 -11.96 -1.78 -11.51
CA ILE A 226 -12.98 -0.94 -12.15
C ILE A 226 -14.36 -1.21 -11.54
N SER A 227 -14.71 -2.49 -11.34
CA SER A 227 -15.98 -2.89 -10.73
C SER A 227 -16.12 -2.36 -9.31
N LEU A 228 -15.08 -2.49 -8.48
CA LEU A 228 -15.07 -2.01 -7.10
C LEU A 228 -15.10 -0.48 -7.01
N LEU A 229 -14.43 0.22 -7.92
CA LEU A 229 -14.50 1.69 -7.99
C LEU A 229 -15.91 2.17 -8.37
N ALA A 230 -16.56 1.48 -9.31
CA ALA A 230 -17.93 1.78 -9.69
C ALA A 230 -18.91 1.55 -8.53
N VAL A 231 -18.81 0.40 -7.84
CA VAL A 231 -19.62 0.10 -6.65
C VAL A 231 -19.36 1.13 -5.56
N THR A 232 -18.10 1.47 -5.28
CA THR A 232 -17.73 2.49 -4.29
C THR A 232 -18.36 3.84 -4.62
N TYR A 233 -18.24 4.28 -5.86
CA TYR A 233 -18.83 5.54 -6.31
C TYR A 233 -20.36 5.54 -6.13
N LEU A 234 -21.04 4.47 -6.57
CA LEU A 234 -22.49 4.33 -6.43
C LEU A 234 -22.93 4.30 -4.96
N LEU A 235 -22.25 3.55 -4.11
CA LEU A 235 -22.56 3.49 -2.68
C LEU A 235 -22.37 4.85 -2.01
N LEU A 236 -21.29 5.57 -2.33
CA LEU A 236 -21.04 6.88 -1.72
C LEU A 236 -22.07 7.93 -2.13
N ILE A 237 -22.54 7.95 -3.39
CA ILE A 237 -23.59 8.89 -3.80
C ILE A 237 -24.96 8.56 -3.19
N ILE A 238 -25.23 7.29 -2.87
CA ILE A 238 -26.50 6.85 -2.26
C ILE A 238 -26.48 7.10 -0.75
N LEU A 239 -25.41 6.66 -0.07
CA LEU A 239 -25.31 6.73 1.39
C LEU A 239 -24.97 8.13 1.91
N PHE A 240 -24.23 8.92 1.11
CA PHE A 240 -23.79 10.26 1.47
C PHE A 240 -24.19 11.28 0.40
N PRO A 241 -25.50 11.53 0.22
CA PRO A 241 -25.98 12.47 -0.78
C PRO A 241 -25.44 13.88 -0.51
N ALA A 242 -24.95 14.53 -1.57
CA ALA A 242 -24.32 15.85 -1.47
C ALA A 242 -25.35 16.93 -1.12
N GLU A 243 -25.08 17.67 -0.04
CA GLU A 243 -25.89 18.81 0.42
C GLU A 243 -25.60 20.10 -0.37
N ILE A 244 -24.50 20.14 -1.12
CA ILE A 244 -24.10 21.28 -1.95
C ILE A 244 -24.53 21.09 -3.40
N LYS A 245 -24.79 22.20 -4.10
CA LYS A 245 -25.17 22.21 -5.54
C LYS A 245 -24.03 22.57 -6.48
N ASP A 246 -23.00 23.27 -5.99
CA ASP A 246 -21.91 23.81 -6.80
C ASP A 246 -20.54 23.56 -6.16
N VAL A 247 -19.53 23.34 -6.99
CA VAL A 247 -18.11 23.13 -6.63
C VAL A 247 -17.17 24.15 -7.27
N LYS A 248 -17.69 25.25 -7.83
CA LYS A 248 -16.88 26.33 -8.45
C LYS A 248 -15.73 26.82 -7.58
N ARG A 249 -15.94 26.99 -6.26
CA ARG A 249 -14.89 27.43 -5.32
C ARG A 249 -13.72 26.44 -5.26
N ALA A 250 -14.03 25.14 -5.20
CA ALA A 250 -13.02 24.08 -5.26
C ALA A 250 -12.29 24.06 -6.61
N ARG A 251 -13.01 24.28 -7.72
CA ARG A 251 -12.40 24.37 -9.06
C ARG A 251 -11.42 25.55 -9.17
N ILE A 252 -11.81 26.73 -8.69
CA ILE A 252 -10.94 27.92 -8.70
C ILE A 252 -9.70 27.68 -7.84
N LEU A 253 -9.86 27.08 -6.65
CA LEU A 253 -8.74 26.68 -5.80
C LEU A 253 -7.75 25.76 -6.54
N LEU A 254 -8.25 24.72 -7.22
CA LEU A 254 -7.42 23.76 -7.95
C LEU A 254 -6.69 24.42 -9.14
N ILE A 255 -7.37 25.30 -9.88
CA ILE A 255 -6.78 26.06 -10.99
C ILE A 255 -5.65 26.96 -10.46
N ASN A 256 -5.89 27.68 -9.36
CA ASN A 256 -4.88 28.55 -8.76
C ASN A 256 -3.67 27.75 -8.25
N ARG A 257 -3.89 26.64 -7.55
CA ARG A 257 -2.79 25.74 -7.13
C ARG A 257 -2.00 25.18 -8.31
N THR A 258 -2.69 24.83 -9.40
CA THR A 258 -2.05 24.35 -10.63
C THR A 258 -1.23 25.45 -11.31
N ALA A 259 -1.66 26.71 -11.24
CA ALA A 259 -0.88 27.83 -11.76
C ALA A 259 0.39 28.08 -10.93
N CYS A 260 0.32 27.93 -9.60
CA CYS A 260 1.45 28.13 -8.70
C CYS A 260 2.59 27.10 -8.86
N ILE A 261 2.30 25.87 -9.30
CA ILE A 261 3.34 24.83 -9.47
C ILE A 261 4.25 25.06 -10.69
N GLY A 262 3.93 26.02 -11.56
CA GLY A 262 4.80 26.46 -12.65
C GLY A 262 5.12 25.38 -13.70
N LYS A 263 6.23 25.54 -14.42
CA LYS A 263 6.70 24.57 -15.42
C LYS A 263 7.28 23.31 -14.74
N MET A 264 7.21 22.18 -15.44
CA MET A 264 7.77 20.91 -14.98
C MET A 264 9.28 21.04 -14.77
N LYS A 265 9.76 20.65 -13.59
CA LYS A 265 11.19 20.70 -13.25
C LYS A 265 11.94 19.54 -13.88
N ARG A 266 13.27 19.68 -13.98
CA ARG A 266 14.16 18.62 -14.49
C ARG A 266 13.97 17.30 -13.74
N ASP A 267 13.94 17.35 -12.41
CA ASP A 267 13.85 16.16 -11.57
C ASP A 267 12.52 15.42 -11.78
N GLU A 268 11.41 16.16 -11.91
CA GLU A 268 10.09 15.60 -12.24
C GLU A 268 10.10 14.90 -13.61
N TRP A 269 10.81 15.46 -14.59
CA TRP A 269 10.90 14.89 -15.93
C TRP A 269 11.80 13.64 -15.95
N SER A 270 12.94 13.72 -15.27
CA SER A 270 13.89 12.62 -15.14
C SER A 270 13.29 11.41 -14.43
N ILE A 271 12.54 11.60 -13.33
CA ILE A 271 11.90 10.47 -12.66
C ILE A 271 10.76 9.87 -13.50
N GLY A 272 10.02 10.71 -14.25
CA GLY A 272 8.98 10.22 -15.16
C GLY A 272 9.55 9.28 -16.22
N ILE A 273 10.68 9.65 -16.83
CA ILE A 273 11.40 8.78 -17.77
C ILE A 273 11.87 7.50 -17.10
N LEU A 274 12.48 7.61 -15.92
CA LEU A 274 12.99 6.46 -15.21
C LEU A 274 11.86 5.46 -14.90
N MET A 275 10.69 5.95 -14.46
CA MET A 275 9.52 5.10 -14.22
C MET A 275 9.03 4.42 -15.50
N ILE A 276 8.89 5.16 -16.60
CA ILE A 276 8.47 4.61 -17.90
C ILE A 276 9.48 3.55 -18.38
N GLY A 277 10.78 3.83 -18.26
CA GLY A 277 11.84 2.90 -18.60
C GLY A 277 11.82 1.64 -17.73
N THR A 278 11.57 1.78 -16.43
CA THR A 278 11.48 0.66 -15.49
C THR A 278 10.29 -0.24 -15.82
N ILE A 279 9.13 0.35 -16.08
CA ILE A 279 7.91 -0.39 -16.48
C ILE A 279 8.15 -1.11 -17.80
N PHE A 280 8.73 -0.43 -18.79
CA PHE A 280 9.11 -1.06 -20.06
C PHE A 280 10.07 -2.24 -19.84
N SER A 281 11.05 -2.08 -18.95
CA SER A 281 11.97 -3.16 -18.60
C SER A 281 11.27 -4.33 -17.91
N TRP A 282 10.32 -4.10 -17.01
CA TRP A 282 9.53 -5.18 -16.42
C TRP A 282 8.73 -5.96 -17.45
N ILE A 283 8.16 -5.24 -18.43
CA ILE A 283 7.35 -5.86 -19.49
C ILE A 283 8.23 -6.69 -20.43
N CYS A 284 9.32 -6.12 -20.94
CA CYS A 284 10.12 -6.77 -21.98
C CYS A 284 11.17 -7.75 -21.45
N PHE A 285 11.63 -7.53 -20.22
CA PHE A 285 12.82 -8.18 -19.68
C PHE A 285 12.61 -8.81 -18.29
N GLY A 286 11.38 -8.74 -17.75
CA GLY A 286 11.03 -9.21 -16.41
C GLY A 286 11.27 -10.71 -16.18
N GLU A 287 10.94 -11.56 -17.15
CA GLU A 287 11.18 -13.01 -17.05
C GLU A 287 12.67 -13.36 -17.10
N ARG A 288 13.44 -12.64 -17.93
CA ARG A 288 14.86 -12.92 -18.16
C ARG A 288 15.75 -12.45 -17.01
N PHE A 289 15.52 -11.23 -16.52
CA PHE A 289 16.41 -10.62 -15.51
C PHE A 289 15.79 -10.57 -14.12
N GLY A 290 14.50 -10.87 -13.98
CA GLY A 290 13.78 -10.82 -12.71
C GLY A 290 13.32 -9.40 -12.35
N LEU A 291 12.06 -9.29 -11.91
CA LEU A 291 11.44 -8.01 -11.56
C LEU A 291 12.22 -7.25 -10.48
N ALA A 292 12.75 -7.96 -9.47
CA ALA A 292 13.49 -7.36 -8.36
C ALA A 292 14.79 -6.68 -8.84
N ASN A 293 15.54 -7.34 -9.72
CA ASN A 293 16.79 -6.79 -10.25
C ASN A 293 16.56 -5.53 -11.08
N ILE A 294 15.49 -5.50 -11.88
CA ILE A 294 15.10 -4.32 -12.65
C ILE A 294 14.73 -3.17 -11.70
N ALA A 295 13.97 -3.45 -10.63
CA ALA A 295 13.61 -2.45 -9.62
C ALA A 295 14.85 -1.88 -8.93
N LEU A 296 15.77 -2.73 -8.48
CA LEU A 296 17.00 -2.32 -7.82
C LEU A 296 17.95 -1.55 -8.76
N ALA A 297 18.05 -1.95 -10.03
CA ALA A 297 18.83 -1.21 -11.03
C ALA A 297 18.26 0.20 -11.23
N ALA A 298 16.93 0.34 -11.32
CA ALA A 298 16.27 1.63 -11.40
C ALA A 298 16.49 2.49 -10.14
N VAL A 299 16.52 1.88 -8.95
CA VAL A 299 16.89 2.58 -7.71
C VAL A 299 18.32 3.12 -7.81
N VAL A 300 19.29 2.30 -8.23
CA VAL A 300 20.68 2.76 -8.41
C VAL A 300 20.74 3.93 -9.37
N ILE A 301 20.02 3.86 -10.50
CA ILE A 301 19.92 4.94 -11.47
C ILE A 301 19.33 6.21 -10.82
N ALA A 302 18.27 6.09 -10.03
CA ALA A 302 17.67 7.24 -9.32
C ALA A 302 18.69 7.96 -8.42
N PHE A 303 19.52 7.21 -7.71
CA PHE A 303 20.59 7.77 -6.86
C PHE A 303 21.73 8.40 -7.67
N VAL A 304 22.16 7.76 -8.76
CA VAL A 304 23.19 8.29 -9.67
C VAL A 304 22.78 9.64 -10.25
N PHE A 305 21.51 9.77 -10.64
CA PHE A 305 20.95 11.04 -11.15
C PHE A 305 20.52 12.01 -10.04
N LYS A 306 20.79 11.70 -8.77
CA LYS A 306 20.42 12.52 -7.59
C LYS A 306 18.94 12.86 -7.51
N LEU A 307 18.08 11.95 -7.96
CA LEU A 307 16.61 12.09 -7.89
C LEU A 307 16.06 11.79 -6.49
N LEU A 308 16.88 11.18 -5.63
CA LEU A 308 16.53 10.81 -4.27
C LEU A 308 17.77 10.84 -3.35
N ARG A 309 17.56 11.15 -2.08
CA ARG A 309 18.56 11.05 -1.01
C ARG A 309 18.22 9.90 -0.09
N TRP A 310 19.24 9.26 0.48
CA TRP A 310 19.02 8.09 1.35
C TRP A 310 18.16 8.40 2.57
N LYS A 311 18.33 9.58 3.16
CA LYS A 311 17.48 10.06 4.26
C LYS A 311 15.99 10.12 3.89
N GLU A 312 15.66 10.43 2.64
CA GLU A 312 14.27 10.48 2.17
C GLU A 312 13.69 9.07 2.02
N VAL A 313 14.51 8.11 1.63
CA VAL A 313 14.15 6.68 1.61
C VAL A 313 13.80 6.19 3.02
N GLU A 314 14.63 6.53 4.00
CA GLU A 314 14.42 6.12 5.39
C GLU A 314 13.10 6.64 5.96
N GLU A 315 12.70 7.85 5.56
CA GLU A 315 11.45 8.50 5.99
C GLU A 315 10.20 7.94 5.27
N ASP A 316 10.30 7.66 3.96
CA ASP A 316 9.14 7.32 3.12
C ASP A 316 8.86 5.82 3.02
N VAL A 317 9.90 4.99 3.09
CA VAL A 317 9.74 3.54 2.92
C VAL A 317 9.21 2.93 4.22
N ASN A 318 8.12 2.18 4.10
CA ASN A 318 7.59 1.43 5.23
C ASN A 318 8.41 0.14 5.41
N TRP A 319 9.49 0.25 6.19
CA TRP A 319 10.33 -0.89 6.60
C TRP A 319 9.55 -2.00 7.31
N GLY A 320 8.42 -1.64 7.91
CA GLY A 320 7.54 -2.62 8.53
C GLY A 320 6.80 -3.53 7.55
N LEU A 321 6.67 -3.16 6.28
CA LEU A 321 6.12 -4.07 5.26
C LEU A 321 7.18 -5.05 4.72
N ILE A 322 8.45 -4.76 4.97
CA ILE A 322 9.58 -5.61 4.59
C ILE A 322 9.83 -6.67 5.68
N LEU A 323 9.47 -6.35 6.92
CA LEU A 323 9.53 -7.22 8.10
C LEU A 323 8.28 -8.09 8.28
#